data_AF-A0A2T2UI97-F1
#
_entry.id   AF-A0A2T2UI97-F1
#
_cell.length_a   1.000
_cell.length_b   1.000
_cell.length_c   1.000
_cell.angle_alpha   90.00
_cell.angle_beta   90.00
_cell.angle_gamma   90.00
#
_symmetry.space_group_name_H-M   'P 1'
#
loop_
_entity.id
_entity.type
_entity.pdbx_description
1 polymer ?
#
loop_
_entity_poly.entity_id
_entity_poly.type
_entity_poly.pdbx_seq_one_letter_code
_entity_poly.pdbx_strand_id
1 'polypeptide(L)' 'REYDFLPEHGPVAAVGPPGPSVVRLPGAHLLALAGHSLDDAAALRSARRVLRASLAPLLGSKPLKSRELYRSMYGGDRA' A
#
# COMPACT_ATOMS: atom_id res chain seq x y z
N ARG A 1 14.16 -1.00 11.07
CA ARG A 1 14.77 -1.49 9.81
C ARG A 1 13.79 -1.27 8.68
N GLU A 2 14.27 -0.81 7.53
CA GLU A 2 13.45 -0.60 6.32
C GLU A 2 13.39 -1.88 5.48
N TYR A 3 12.25 -2.07 4.81
CA TYR A 3 11.99 -3.17 3.93
C TYR A 3 11.42 -2.66 2.60
N ASP A 4 11.80 -3.34 1.55
CA ASP A 4 11.28 -3.19 0.21
C ASP A 4 10.24 -4.27 -0.03
N PHE A 5 8.98 -3.88 -0.23
CA PHE A 5 7.93 -4.81 -0.59
C PHE A 5 7.82 -4.91 -2.10
N LEU A 6 8.09 -6.12 -2.62
CA LEU A 6 7.97 -6.47 -4.03
C LEU A 6 6.69 -7.31 -4.21
N PRO A 7 5.78 -6.91 -5.12
CA PRO A 7 4.67 -7.78 -5.51
C PRO A 7 5.17 -9.18 -5.91
N GLU A 8 4.44 -10.22 -5.51
CA GLU A 8 4.77 -11.65 -5.70
C GLU A 8 5.99 -12.20 -4.92
N HIS A 9 6.83 -11.36 -4.33
CA HIS A 9 8.03 -11.82 -3.58
C HIS A 9 7.98 -11.48 -2.09
N GLY A 10 7.12 -10.53 -1.70
CA GLY A 10 6.97 -10.10 -0.31
C GLY A 10 8.04 -9.10 0.13
N PRO A 11 8.22 -8.92 1.46
CA PRO A 11 9.17 -7.96 2.01
C PRO A 11 10.60 -8.50 2.02
N VAL A 12 11.54 -7.76 1.43
CA VAL A 12 12.99 -7.98 1.54
C VAL A 12 13.64 -6.83 2.29
N ALA A 13 14.74 -7.09 3.00
CA ALA A 13 15.46 -6.02 3.68
C ALA A 13 15.96 -4.99 2.67
N ALA A 14 15.68 -3.72 2.92
CA ALA A 14 16.07 -2.65 2.01
C ALA A 14 17.59 -2.49 1.95
N VAL A 15 18.12 -2.40 0.72
CA VAL A 15 19.53 -2.11 0.42
C VAL A 15 19.56 -1.01 -0.63
N GLY A 16 20.27 0.09 -0.37
CA GLY A 16 20.32 1.24 -1.28
C GLY A 16 18.96 1.94 -1.44
N PRO A 17 18.79 2.81 -2.45
CA PRO A 17 17.52 3.49 -2.73
C PRO A 17 16.44 2.52 -3.27
N PRO A 18 15.13 2.80 -3.07
CA PRO A 18 14.08 1.93 -3.58
C PRO A 18 13.96 2.01 -5.11
N GLY A 19 13.71 0.87 -5.74
CA GLY A 19 13.37 0.81 -7.17
C GLY A 19 11.97 1.40 -7.48
N PRO A 20 11.67 1.67 -8.75
CA PRO A 20 10.47 2.41 -9.16
C PRO A 20 9.14 1.72 -8.83
N SER A 21 9.12 0.39 -8.71
CA SER A 21 7.91 -0.41 -8.47
C SER A 21 7.86 -1.01 -7.06
N VAL A 22 8.68 -0.52 -6.14
CA VAL A 22 8.84 -1.07 -4.80
C VAL A 22 8.14 -0.20 -3.78
N VAL A 23 7.41 -0.81 -2.85
CA VAL A 23 6.87 -0.10 -1.69
C VAL A 23 7.87 -0.21 -0.55
N ARG A 24 8.62 0.86 -0.29
CA ARG A 24 9.48 0.94 0.90
C ARG A 24 8.68 1.34 2.15
N LEU A 25 8.89 0.60 3.24
CA LEU A 25 8.25 0.81 4.52
C LEU A 25 9.07 0.25 5.72
N PRO A 26 8.85 0.78 6.93
CA PRO A 26 9.44 0.22 8.15
C PRO A 26 8.93 -1.19 8.45
N GLY A 27 9.78 -2.04 9.02
CA GLY A 27 9.39 -3.39 9.46
C GLY A 27 8.28 -3.40 10.52
N ALA A 28 8.21 -2.38 11.37
CA ALA A 28 7.11 -2.22 12.33
C ALA A 28 5.75 -2.12 11.62
N HIS A 29 5.69 -1.49 10.44
CA HIS A 29 4.44 -1.38 9.68
C HIS A 29 4.05 -2.71 9.02
N LEU A 30 5.02 -3.56 8.66
CA LEU A 30 4.74 -4.92 8.19
C LEU A 30 4.13 -5.79 9.29
N LEU A 31 4.67 -5.70 10.51
CA LEU A 31 4.12 -6.40 11.68
C LEU A 31 2.72 -5.88 12.03
N ALA A 32 2.53 -4.55 12.00
CA ALA A 32 1.22 -3.92 12.22
C ALA A 32 0.19 -4.42 11.19
N LEU A 33 0.57 -4.51 9.91
CA LEU A 33 -0.28 -5.05 8.85
C LEU A 33 -0.60 -6.53 9.10
N ALA A 34 0.39 -7.37 9.43
CA ALA A 34 0.17 -8.78 9.71
C ALA A 34 -0.78 -9.00 10.90
N GLY A 35 -0.63 -8.19 11.94
CA GLY A 35 -1.49 -8.20 13.13
C GLY A 35 -2.81 -7.42 12.99
N HIS A 36 -3.11 -6.85 11.82
CA HIS A 36 -4.28 -5.98 11.60
C HIS A 36 -4.41 -4.80 12.59
N SER A 37 -3.29 -4.35 13.17
CA SER A 37 -3.22 -3.24 14.12
C SER A 37 -2.90 -1.94 13.38
N LEU A 38 -3.91 -1.32 12.75
CA LEU A 38 -3.74 -0.16 11.86
C LEU A 38 -4.28 1.16 12.43
N ASP A 39 -4.23 1.31 13.76
CA ASP A 39 -4.68 2.53 14.47
C ASP A 39 -3.72 3.71 14.27
N ASP A 40 -2.43 3.44 14.03
CA ASP A 40 -1.47 4.46 13.63
C ASP A 40 -1.66 4.86 12.16
N ALA A 41 -1.82 6.16 11.94
CA ALA A 41 -2.01 6.73 10.61
C ALA A 41 -0.82 6.45 9.67
N ALA A 42 0.41 6.34 10.18
CA ALA A 42 1.56 6.01 9.33
C ALA A 42 1.55 4.53 8.90
N ALA A 43 1.29 3.61 9.82
CA ALA A 43 1.07 2.20 9.53
C ALA A 43 -0.08 1.99 8.54
N LEU A 44 -1.23 2.66 8.73
CA LEU A 44 -2.37 2.59 7.82
C LEU A 44 -2.04 3.06 6.40
N ARG A 45 -1.25 4.14 6.26
CA ARG A 45 -0.77 4.60 4.95
C ARG A 45 0.14 3.57 4.28
N SER A 46 1.05 2.95 5.04
CA SER A 46 1.91 1.88 4.52
C SER A 46 1.09 0.66 4.08
N ALA A 47 0.15 0.19 4.90
CA ALA A 47 -0.77 -0.89 4.58
C ALA A 47 -1.54 -0.63 3.28
N ARG A 48 -2.10 0.58 3.13
CA ARG A 48 -2.81 0.98 1.90
C ARG A 48 -1.93 0.93 0.66
N ARG A 49 -0.65 1.31 0.76
CA ARG A 49 0.30 1.23 -0.37
C ARG A 49 0.62 -0.21 -0.74
N VAL A 50 0.90 -1.06 0.25
CA VAL A 50 1.17 -2.49 0.06
C VAL A 50 -0.02 -3.18 -0.61
N LEU A 51 -1.22 -3.06 -0.05
CA LEU A 51 -2.43 -3.69 -0.59
C LEU A 51 -2.73 -3.23 -2.02
N ARG A 52 -2.55 -1.95 -2.33
CA ARG A 52 -2.70 -1.45 -3.70
C ARG A 52 -1.67 -2.04 -4.66
N ALA A 53 -0.41 -2.14 -4.25
CA ALA A 53 0.64 -2.74 -5.06
C ALA A 53 0.37 -4.23 -5.32
N SER A 54 -0.14 -4.96 -4.32
CA SER A 54 -0.53 -6.37 -4.45
C SER A 54 -1.75 -6.58 -5.35
N LEU A 55 -2.75 -5.69 -5.28
CA LEU A 55 -3.97 -5.83 -6.07
C LEU A 55 -3.82 -5.34 -7.53
N ALA A 56 -2.91 -4.39 -7.78
CA ALA A 56 -2.70 -3.82 -9.10
C ALA A 56 -2.52 -4.86 -10.23
N PRO A 57 -1.62 -5.87 -10.12
CA PRO A 57 -1.46 -6.87 -11.19
C PRO A 57 -2.72 -7.72 -11.40
N LEU A 58 -3.50 -7.97 -10.34
CA LEU A 58 -4.73 -8.78 -10.39
C LEU A 58 -5.89 -8.05 -11.09
N LEU A 59 -5.88 -6.72 -11.07
CA LEU A 59 -6.92 -5.88 -11.68
C LEU A 59 -6.64 -5.53 -13.15
N GLY A 60 -5.40 -5.69 -13.59
CA GLY A 60 -4.95 -5.32 -14.93
C GLY A 60 -5.22 -3.83 -15.22
N SER A 61 -5.80 -3.55 -16.39
CA SER A 61 -6.11 -2.18 -16.84
C SER A 61 -7.48 -1.66 -16.36
N LYS A 62 -8.30 -2.49 -15.70
CA LYS A 62 -9.66 -2.11 -15.32
C LYS A 62 -9.67 -1.40 -13.97
N PRO A 63 -10.12 -0.12 -13.90
CA PRO A 63 -10.24 0.56 -12.62
C PRO A 63 -11.37 -0.04 -11.77
N LEU A 64 -11.24 0.07 -10.45
CA LEU A 64 -12.32 -0.30 -9.52
C LEU A 64 -13.48 0.69 -9.61
N LYS A 65 -14.66 0.22 -10.04
CA LYS A 65 -15.88 1.05 -10.14
C LYS A 65 -16.30 1.64 -8.79
N SER A 66 -16.09 0.90 -7.70
CA SER A 66 -16.32 1.37 -6.34
C SER A 66 -15.47 2.59 -5.98
N ARG A 67 -14.26 2.72 -6.54
CA ARG A 67 -13.39 3.89 -6.32
C ARG A 67 -13.91 5.12 -7.06
N GLU A 68 -14.47 4.95 -8.25
CA GLU A 68 -15.14 6.04 -8.97
C GLU A 68 -16.36 6.55 -8.19
N LEU A 69 -17.19 5.63 -7.70
CA LEU A 69 -18.36 5.95 -6.89
C LEU A 69 -17.99 6.70 -5.59
N TYR A 70 -16.95 6.22 -4.89
CA TYR A 70 -16.47 6.90 -3.69
C TYR A 70 -16.00 8.33 -3.99
N ARG A 71 -15.32 8.53 -5.12
CA ARG A 71 -14.91 9.88 -5.54
C ARG A 71 -16.08 10.78 -5.92
N SER A 72 -17.14 10.25 -6.54
CA SER A 72 -18.32 11.07 -6.86
C SER A 72 -19.12 11.44 -5.62
N MET A 73 -19.18 10.56 -4.61
CA MET A 73 -19.95 10.79 -3.39
C MET A 73 -19.21 11.59 -2.32
N TYR A 74 -17.89 11.42 -2.22
CA TYR A 74 -17.07 11.98 -1.12
C TYR A 74 -15.86 12.81 -1.60
N GLY A 75 -15.65 12.93 -2.92
CA GLY A 75 -14.49 13.63 -3.49
C GLY A 75 -14.66 15.15 -3.60
N GLY A 76 -15.82 15.71 -3.26
CA GLY A 76 -16.07 17.15 -3.21
C GLY A 76 -15.58 17.84 -1.93
N ASP A 77 -15.31 17.09 -0.86
CA ASP A 77 -15.02 17.60 0.49
C ASP A 77 -13.52 17.69 0.84
N ARG A 78 -12.64 17.60 -0.16
CA ARG A 78 -11.20 17.81 0.01
C ARG A 78 -10.63 18.64 -1.14
N ALA A 79 -10.99 19.93 -1.16
CA ALA A 79 -10.25 21.00 -1.83
C ALA A 79 -9.66 21.91 -0.78
#